data_AF-A0AAV3EFV3-F1
#
_entry.id   AF-A0AAV3EFV3-F1
#
_cell.length_a   1.000
_cell.length_b   1.000
_cell.length_c   1.000
_cell.angle_alpha   90.00
_cell.angle_beta   90.00
_cell.angle_gamma   90.00
#
_symmetry.space_group_name_H-M   'P 1'
#
loop_
_entity.id
_entity.type
_entity.pdbx_description
1 polymer ?
#
loop_
_entity_poly.entity_id
_entity_poly.type
_entity_poly.pdbx_seq_one_letter_code
_entity_poly.pdbx_strand_id
1 'polypeptide(L)' 'MAAGATLTPTQSSQTVTLSPNTTYTITLGVVKGVTVTVGSQKIDLSTLTSDSAIITLTIES' A
#
# COMPACT_ATOMS: atom_id res chain seq x y z
N MET A 1 -12.49 -8.66 9.20
CA MET A 1 -11.40 -7.74 9.63
C MET A 1 -10.60 -7.42 8.38
N ALA A 2 -10.37 -6.15 8.05
CA ALA A 2 -9.68 -5.78 6.82
C ALA A 2 -8.27 -6.41 6.83
N ALA A 3 -7.94 -7.21 5.81
CA ALA A 3 -6.68 -7.96 5.72
C ALA A 3 -5.49 -7.05 5.33
N GLY A 4 -5.44 -5.83 5.87
CA GLY A 4 -4.51 -4.78 5.46
C GLY A 4 -3.17 -4.79 6.19
N ALA A 5 -2.30 -3.88 5.76
CA ALA A 5 -1.02 -3.57 6.41
C ALA A 5 -0.98 -2.10 6.84
N THR A 6 -0.41 -1.82 8.01
CA THR A 6 -0.10 -0.45 8.45
C THR A 6 1.40 -0.36 8.61
N LEU A 7 2.03 0.45 7.77
CA LEU A 7 3.47 0.71 7.84
C LEU A 7 3.71 2.01 8.59
N THR A 8 4.62 1.97 9.55
CA THR A 8 5.05 3.11 10.36
C THR A 8 6.56 3.27 10.24
N PRO A 9 7.14 4.42 10.64
CA PRO A 9 8.60 4.57 10.62
C PRO A 9 9.35 3.49 11.42
N THR A 10 8.74 2.98 12.49
CA THR A 10 9.32 1.92 13.34
C THR A 10 9.02 0.51 12.82
N GLN A 11 8.04 0.35 11.94
CA GLN A 11 7.68 -0.91 11.29
C GLN A 11 7.58 -0.69 9.78
N SER A 12 8.76 -0.59 9.16
CA SER A 12 8.96 -0.17 7.77
C SER A 12 8.80 -1.30 6.74
N SER A 13 8.57 -2.54 7.18
CA SER A 13 8.35 -3.70 6.30
C SER A 13 7.29 -4.63 6.86
N GLN A 14 6.45 -5.18 5.98
CA GLN A 14 5.45 -6.19 6.28
C GLN A 14 5.18 -7.05 5.05
N THR A 15 5.07 -8.37 5.24
CA THR A 15 4.65 -9.31 4.20
C THR A 15 3.20 -9.70 4.45
N VAL A 16 2.37 -9.61 3.41
CA VAL A 16 0.96 -10.02 3.45
C VAL A 16 0.70 -11.00 2.31
N THR A 17 0.09 -12.13 2.62
CA THR A 17 -0.39 -13.08 1.60
C THR A 17 -1.75 -12.61 1.09
N LEU A 18 -1.85 -12.39 -0.22
CA LEU A 18 -3.07 -11.93 -0.88
C LEU A 18 -3.86 -13.11 -1.44
N SER A 19 -5.18 -13.08 -1.26
CA SER A 19 -6.12 -14.04 -1.79
C SER A 19 -6.96 -13.39 -2.90
N PRO A 20 -7.32 -14.14 -3.96
CA PRO A 20 -8.23 -13.64 -4.99
C PRO A 20 -9.58 -13.19 -4.41
N ASN A 21 -10.27 -12.30 -5.14
CA ASN A 21 -11.59 -11.76 -4.80
C ASN A 21 -11.65 -11.08 -3.42
N THR A 22 -10.52 -10.59 -2.93
CA THR A 22 -10.41 -9.92 -1.63
C THR A 22 -9.83 -8.52 -1.84
N THR A 23 -10.44 -7.53 -1.17
CA THR A 23 -9.93 -6.16 -1.15
C THR A 23 -8.96 -5.99 0.03
N TYR A 24 -7.82 -5.39 -0.27
CA TYR A 24 -6.77 -5.09 0.69
C TYR A 24 -6.57 -3.59 0.82
N THR A 25 -6.37 -3.12 2.05
CA THR A 25 -6.11 -1.71 2.35
C THR A 25 -4.74 -1.57 2.99
N ILE A 26 -3.88 -0.74 2.40
CA ILE A 26 -2.59 -0.39 3.00
C ILE A 26 -2.65 1.08 3.40
N THR A 27 -2.43 1.34 4.69
CA THR A 27 -2.40 2.70 5.23
C THR A 27 -0.95 3.13 5.39
N LEU A 28 -0.59 4.24 4.74
CA LEU A 28 0.73 4.85 4.83
C LEU A 28 0.66 6.10 5.71
N GLY A 29 1.34 6.06 6.86
CA GLY A 29 1.33 7.17 7.82
C GLY A 29 2.16 8.39 7.39
N VAL A 30 3.20 8.19 6.57
CA VAL A 30 4.00 9.26 5.93
C VAL A 30 4.25 8.85 4.49
N VAL A 31 3.80 9.63 3.51
CA VAL A 31 3.90 9.26 2.08
C VAL A 31 5.07 9.91 1.34
N LYS A 32 5.72 10.89 1.96
CA LYS A 32 6.86 11.59 1.35
C LYS A 32 8.05 10.63 1.22
N GLY A 33 8.40 10.30 -0.01
CA GLY A 33 9.46 9.33 -0.32
C GLY A 33 9.00 7.87 -0.42
N VAL A 34 7.70 7.59 -0.35
CA VAL A 34 7.18 6.25 -0.57
C VAL A 34 7.24 5.89 -2.05
N THR A 35 7.65 4.65 -2.35
CA THR A 35 7.57 4.06 -3.68
C THR A 35 6.69 2.82 -3.61
N VAL A 36 5.72 2.73 -4.52
CA VAL A 36 4.91 1.53 -4.70
C VAL A 36 5.30 0.89 -6.03
N THR A 37 5.61 -0.41 -5.99
CA THR A 37 6.01 -1.18 -7.16
C THR A 37 5.19 -2.47 -7.21
N VAL A 38 4.66 -2.80 -8.39
CA VAL A 38 3.99 -4.07 -8.67
C VAL A 38 4.79 -4.80 -9.74
N GLY A 39 5.52 -5.85 -9.35
CA GLY A 39 6.51 -6.48 -10.23
C GLY A 39 7.65 -5.51 -10.57
N SER A 40 7.80 -5.20 -11.85
CA SER A 40 8.77 -4.19 -12.34
C SER A 40 8.14 -2.81 -12.60
N GLN A 41 6.84 -2.65 -12.36
CA GLN A 41 6.13 -1.41 -12.65
C GLN A 41 6.09 -0.52 -11.42
N LYS A 42 6.62 0.69 -11.55
CA LYS A 42 6.52 1.74 -10.52
C LYS A 42 5.21 2.49 -10.72
N ILE A 43 4.41 2.61 -9.66
CA ILE A 43 3.22 3.47 -9.67
C ILE A 43 3.68 4.91 -9.40
N ASP A 44 3.26 5.84 -10.25
CA ASP A 44 3.57 7.26 -10.06
C ASP A 44 2.67 7.84 -8.96
N LEU A 45 3.30 8.35 -7.90
CA LEU A 45 2.67 8.95 -6.73
C LEU A 45 3.01 10.44 -6.61
N SER A 46 3.64 11.03 -7.63
CA SER A 46 4.15 12.41 -7.61
C SER A 46 3.08 13.48 -7.38
N THR A 47 1.81 13.15 -7.64
CA THR A 47 0.66 14.04 -7.48
C THR A 47 0.04 14.02 -6.08
N LEU A 48 0.49 13.13 -5.18
CA LEU A 48 0.00 13.09 -3.80
C LEU A 48 0.53 14.28 -3.00
N THR A 49 -0.38 15.07 -2.42
CA THR A 49 -0.05 16.27 -1.63
C THR A 49 -0.28 16.11 -0.14
N SER A 50 -1.01 15.08 0.30
CA SER A 50 -1.28 14.79 1.71
C SER A 50 -0.13 14.06 2.37
N ASP A 51 0.02 14.20 3.69
CA ASP A 51 1.04 13.47 4.46
C ASP A 51 0.72 11.97 4.62
N SER A 52 -0.56 11.59 4.46
CA SER A 52 -1.04 10.21 4.51
C SER A 52 -1.78 9.83 3.24
N ALA A 53 -1.75 8.54 2.89
CA ALA A 53 -2.52 7.99 1.79
C ALA A 53 -3.00 6.57 2.10
N ILE A 54 -4.10 6.19 1.44
CA ILE A 54 -4.66 4.86 1.47
C ILE A 54 -4.47 4.25 0.08
N ILE A 55 -3.84 3.08 0.03
CA ILE A 55 -3.77 2.27 -1.19
C ILE A 55 -4.81 1.16 -1.06
N THR A 56 -5.74 1.13 -2.02
CA THR A 56 -6.71 0.03 -2.16
C THR A 56 -6.27 -0.89 -3.28
N LEU A 57 -6.05 -2.16 -2.97
CA LEU A 57 -5.67 -3.19 -3.93
C LEU A 57 -6.81 -4.20 -4.06
N THR A 58 -7.31 -4.38 -5.29
CA THR A 58 -8.33 -5.38 -5.62
C THR A 58 -7.67 -6.45 -6.48
N ILE A 59 -7.73 -7.71 -6.04
CA ILE A 59 -7.25 -8.85 -6.81
C ILE A 59 -8.47 -9.55 -7.41
N GLU A 60 -8.60 -9.46 -8.73
CA GLU A 60 -9.62 -10.19 -9.49
C GLU A 60 -9.11 -11.60 -9.85
N SER A 61 -10.05 -12.51 -10.14
CA SER A 61 -9.76 -13.91 -10.52
C SER A 61 -9.40 -14.05 -11.99
#